data_AF-A0A3D3FXN4-F1
#
_entry.id   AF-A0A3D3FXN4-F1
#
_cell.length_a   1.000
_cell.length_b   1.000
_cell.length_c   1.000
_cell.angle_alpha   90.00
_cell.angle_beta   90.00
_cell.angle_gamma   90.00
#
_symmetry.space_group_name_H-M   'P 1'
#
loop_
_entity.id
_entity.type
_entity.pdbx_description
1 polymer ?
#
loop_
_entity_poly.entity_id
_entity_poly.type
_entity_poly.pdbx_seq_one_letter_code
_entity_poly.pdbx_strand_id
1 'polypeptide(L)'
;MLVDITDYLDAPARSEALSKLDLLDRFESLKKNGQLREAANLLEDSCKDPHIFHGHYKRLFMAWRQLNKEDLAACDYKAVIERVIKIIKLNDEMLTEMSAYWSKEHGVRRTKSYFANYNHVKISDGKALLKAANAVQDKKAIKIAEKLISSFTRD
;
A
#
# COMPACT_ATOMS: atom_id res chain seq x y z
N MET A 1 -5.76 -20.75 3.93
CA MET A 1 -6.35 -19.41 3.75
C MET A 1 -6.01 -18.70 5.04
N LEU A 2 -5.02 -17.80 5.05
CA LEU A 2 -4.66 -17.03 6.25
C LEU A 2 -5.23 -15.63 6.05
N VAL A 3 -6.15 -15.26 6.93
CA VAL A 3 -7.09 -14.15 6.83
C VAL A 3 -7.03 -13.43 8.18
N ASP A 4 -6.58 -12.18 8.18
CA ASP A 4 -6.50 -11.28 9.34
C ASP A 4 -5.21 -11.35 10.17
N ILE A 5 -4.83 -10.21 10.78
CA ILE A 5 -3.61 -10.04 11.59
C ILE A 5 -3.59 -10.99 12.81
N THR A 6 -4.77 -11.48 13.20
CA THR A 6 -4.96 -12.47 14.26
C THR A 6 -4.35 -13.82 13.95
N ASP A 7 -4.20 -14.18 12.67
CA ASP A 7 -3.55 -15.44 12.27
C ASP A 7 -2.04 -15.44 12.52
N TYR A 8 -1.45 -14.27 12.79
CA TYR A 8 -0.05 -14.12 13.18
C TYR A 8 0.15 -14.22 14.70
N LEU A 9 -0.93 -14.39 15.48
CA LEU A 9 -0.83 -14.55 16.94
C LEU A 9 -0.26 -15.90 17.37
N ASP A 10 -0.34 -16.90 16.48
CA ASP A 10 0.23 -18.25 16.66
C ASP A 10 1.57 -18.44 15.90
N ALA A 11 2.11 -17.37 15.31
CA ALA A 11 3.39 -17.36 14.61
C ALA A 11 4.54 -16.87 15.53
N PRO A 12 5.82 -17.16 15.19
CA PRO A 12 6.98 -16.63 15.91
C PRO A 12 7.04 -15.09 16.04
N ALA A 13 6.21 -14.37 15.26
CA ALA A 13 6.14 -12.92 15.18
C ALA A 13 5.09 -12.26 16.10
N ARG A 14 4.55 -12.95 17.12
CA ARG A 14 3.45 -12.46 17.97
C ARG A 14 3.69 -11.05 18.58
N SER A 15 4.89 -10.77 19.09
CA SER A 15 5.22 -9.46 19.68
C SER A 15 5.21 -8.34 18.64
N GLU A 16 5.72 -8.63 17.44
CA GLU A 16 5.66 -7.72 16.30
C GLU A 16 4.22 -7.51 15.83
N ALA A 17 3.42 -8.59 15.76
CA ALA A 17 2.01 -8.52 15.41
C ALA A 17 1.20 -7.63 16.37
N LEU A 18 1.46 -7.71 17.68
CA LEU A 18 0.82 -6.85 18.69
C LEU A 18 1.20 -5.38 18.53
N SER A 19 2.49 -5.08 18.29
CA SER A 19 2.94 -3.71 18.01
C SER A 19 2.29 -3.14 16.75
N LYS A 20 2.15 -3.97 15.71
CA LYS A 20 1.48 -3.61 14.46
C LYS A 20 -0.02 -3.34 14.70
N LEU A 21 -0.68 -4.17 15.51
CA LEU A 21 -2.09 -3.95 15.88
C LEU A 21 -2.30 -2.61 16.62
N ASP A 22 -1.44 -2.27 17.60
CA ASP A 22 -1.51 -0.97 18.31
C ASP A 22 -1.40 0.22 17.34
N LEU A 23 -0.51 0.13 16.35
CA LEU A 23 -0.38 1.17 15.32
C LEU A 23 -1.64 1.31 14.47
N LEU A 24 -2.35 0.21 14.17
CA LEU A 24 -3.64 0.27 13.47
C LEU A 24 -4.73 0.94 14.30
N ASP A 25 -4.79 0.67 15.61
CA ASP A 25 -5.76 1.30 16.50
C ASP A 25 -5.50 2.81 16.62
N ARG A 26 -4.23 3.21 16.74
CA ARG A 26 -3.80 4.62 16.71
C ARG A 26 -4.14 5.29 15.38
N PHE A 27 -3.94 4.61 14.25
CA PHE A 27 -4.35 5.09 12.94
C PHE A 27 -5.86 5.37 12.88
N GLU A 28 -6.70 4.44 13.35
CA GLU A 28 -8.16 4.63 13.33
C GLU A 28 -8.59 5.76 14.28
N SER A 29 -7.89 5.96 15.40
CA SER A 29 -8.14 7.09 16.31
C SER A 29 -7.85 8.45 15.65
N LEU A 30 -6.65 8.61 15.05
CA LEU A 30 -6.28 9.84 14.33
C LEU A 30 -7.24 10.14 13.18
N LYS A 31 -7.62 9.11 12.41
CA LYS A 31 -8.58 9.25 11.31
C LYS A 31 -9.96 9.70 11.80
N LYS A 32 -10.46 9.17 12.92
CA LYS A 32 -11.74 9.59 13.53
C LYS A 32 -11.71 11.06 13.97
N ASN A 33 -10.55 11.56 14.37
CA ASN A 33 -10.33 12.96 14.76
C ASN A 33 -10.07 13.91 13.57
N GLY A 34 -10.20 13.43 12.32
CA GLY A 34 -9.97 14.24 11.12
C GLY A 34 -8.49 14.44 10.76
N GLN A 35 -7.56 13.80 11.49
CA GLN A 35 -6.11 13.94 11.31
C GLN A 35 -5.57 12.95 10.26
N LEU A 36 -6.17 12.94 9.05
CA LEU A 36 -5.89 11.91 8.04
C LEU A 36 -4.42 11.89 7.58
N ARG A 37 -3.77 13.06 7.46
CA ARG A 37 -2.35 13.15 7.08
C ARG A 37 -1.44 12.55 8.15
N GLU A 38 -1.69 12.86 9.42
CA GLU A 38 -0.93 12.28 10.54
C GLU A 38 -1.15 10.78 10.65
N ALA A 39 -2.39 10.31 10.47
CA ALA A 39 -2.70 8.88 10.42
C ALA A 39 -1.91 8.18 9.29
N ALA A 40 -1.86 8.79 8.10
CA ALA A 40 -1.09 8.24 6.99
C ALA A 40 0.42 8.21 7.29
N ASN A 41 0.98 9.26 7.88
CA ASN A 41 2.40 9.30 8.25
C ASN A 41 2.76 8.19 9.25
N LEU A 42 1.90 7.93 10.25
CA LEU A 42 2.09 6.86 11.22
C LEU A 42 2.26 5.48 10.55
N LEU A 43 1.41 5.18 9.55
CA LEU A 43 1.51 3.92 8.83
C LEU A 43 2.60 3.94 7.76
N GLU A 44 2.92 5.08 7.16
CA GLU A 44 4.06 5.22 6.25
C GLU A 44 5.38 4.86 6.97
N ASP A 45 5.59 5.39 8.18
CA ASP A 45 6.76 5.06 9.00
C ASP A 45 6.81 3.56 9.32
N SER A 46 5.67 2.95 9.65
CA SER A 46 5.59 1.52 9.87
C SER A 46 5.91 0.69 8.61
N CYS A 47 5.55 1.18 7.43
CA CYS A 47 5.71 0.47 6.16
C CYS A 47 7.07 0.77 5.48
N LYS A 48 7.92 1.60 6.10
CA LYS A 48 9.23 1.97 5.57
C LYS A 48 10.14 0.75 5.42
N ASP A 49 10.12 -0.13 6.41
CA ASP A 49 10.76 -1.44 6.32
C ASP A 49 9.71 -2.47 5.84
N PRO A 50 10.00 -3.24 4.77
CA PRO A 50 9.08 -4.24 4.26
C PRO A 50 8.70 -5.26 5.32
N HIS A 51 7.42 -5.58 5.45
CA HIS A 51 6.93 -6.58 6.40
C HIS A 51 5.68 -7.31 5.91
N ILE A 52 5.38 -8.46 6.51
CA ILE A 52 4.27 -9.33 6.09
C ILE A 52 2.88 -8.85 6.55
N PHE A 53 2.81 -7.90 7.48
CA PHE A 53 1.55 -7.32 7.99
C PHE A 53 0.86 -6.42 6.97
N HIS A 54 0.29 -7.03 5.93
CA HIS A 54 -0.32 -6.36 4.78
C HIS A 54 -1.47 -5.39 5.16
N GLY A 55 -2.08 -5.55 6.36
CA GLY A 55 -3.09 -4.66 6.90
C GLY A 55 -2.65 -3.18 6.99
N HIS A 56 -1.39 -2.91 7.31
CA HIS A 56 -0.85 -1.55 7.39
C HIS A 56 -0.83 -0.90 6.00
N TYR A 57 -0.27 -1.60 5.01
CA TYR A 57 -0.23 -1.15 3.62
C TYR A 57 -1.64 -0.90 3.09
N LYS A 58 -2.59 -1.81 3.37
CA LYS A 58 -4.00 -1.63 2.99
C LYS A 58 -4.59 -0.33 3.54
N ARG A 59 -4.42 -0.07 4.84
CA ARG A 59 -4.97 1.11 5.53
C ARG A 59 -4.27 2.39 5.09
N LEU A 60 -2.95 2.37 4.95
CA LEU A 60 -2.16 3.47 4.39
C LEU A 60 -2.64 3.85 2.98
N PHE A 61 -2.77 2.88 2.08
CA PHE A 61 -3.20 3.15 0.70
C PHE A 61 -4.64 3.64 0.64
N MET A 62 -5.51 3.24 1.58
CA MET A 62 -6.86 3.83 1.69
C MET A 62 -6.80 5.31 2.08
N ALA A 63 -6.00 5.67 3.09
CA ALA A 63 -5.83 7.07 3.51
C ALA A 63 -5.21 7.91 2.37
N TRP A 64 -4.16 7.39 1.73
CA TRP A 64 -3.51 8.05 0.62
C TRP A 64 -4.41 8.26 -0.60
N ARG A 65 -5.33 7.34 -0.90
CA ARG A 65 -6.34 7.56 -1.95
C ARG A 65 -7.30 8.69 -1.62
N GLN A 66 -7.65 8.84 -0.35
CA GLN A 66 -8.50 9.95 0.07
C GLN A 66 -7.73 11.28 -0.07
N LEU A 67 -6.48 11.35 0.40
CA LEU A 67 -5.60 12.50 0.20
C LEU A 67 -5.37 12.81 -1.29
N ASN A 68 -5.21 11.79 -2.14
CA ASN A 68 -5.07 11.99 -3.59
C ASN A 68 -6.29 12.67 -4.21
N LYS A 69 -7.52 12.38 -3.72
CA LYS A 69 -8.72 13.06 -4.22
C LYS A 69 -8.72 14.53 -3.82
N GLU A 70 -8.34 14.82 -2.58
CA GLU A 70 -8.23 16.18 -2.04
C GLU A 70 -7.17 16.99 -2.80
N ASP A 71 -5.97 16.43 -2.96
CA ASP A 71 -4.86 17.09 -3.66
C ASP A 71 -5.16 17.24 -5.16
N LEU A 72 -5.84 16.28 -5.81
CA LEU A 72 -6.31 16.45 -7.20
C LEU A 72 -7.34 17.57 -7.35
N ALA A 73 -8.21 17.78 -6.35
CA ALA A 73 -9.17 18.89 -6.35
C ALA A 73 -8.48 20.24 -6.10
N ALA A 74 -7.42 20.24 -5.31
CA ALA A 74 -6.57 21.39 -5.03
C ALA A 74 -5.49 21.65 -6.10
N CYS A 75 -5.45 20.88 -7.19
CA CYS A 75 -4.42 20.94 -8.23
C CYS A 75 -2.98 20.68 -7.75
N ASP A 76 -2.81 20.03 -6.58
CA ASP A 76 -1.50 19.56 -6.11
C ASP A 76 -1.14 18.22 -6.76
N TYR A 77 -0.84 18.29 -8.07
CA TYR A 77 -0.55 17.13 -8.88
C TYR A 77 0.75 16.43 -8.47
N LYS A 78 1.73 17.17 -7.95
CA LYS A 78 3.03 16.61 -7.56
C LYS A 78 2.87 15.67 -6.36
N ALA A 79 2.11 16.07 -5.34
CA ALA A 79 1.84 15.21 -4.20
C ALA A 79 1.13 13.91 -4.60
N VAL A 80 0.19 13.98 -5.54
CA VAL A 80 -0.52 12.81 -6.08
C VAL A 80 0.44 11.85 -6.79
N ILE A 81 1.32 12.38 -7.66
CA ILE A 81 2.30 11.56 -8.39
C ILE A 81 3.23 10.84 -7.41
N GLU A 82 3.83 11.57 -6.48
CA GLU A 82 4.76 11.01 -5.50
C GLU A 82 4.08 9.92 -4.65
N ARG A 83 2.86 10.20 -4.18
CA ARG A 83 2.11 9.27 -3.33
C ARG A 83 1.70 8.00 -4.08
N VAL A 84 1.23 8.10 -5.34
CA VAL A 84 0.90 6.90 -6.12
C VAL A 84 2.15 6.09 -6.47
N ILE A 85 3.28 6.73 -6.79
CA ILE A 85 4.54 6.01 -7.02
C ILE A 85 4.95 5.25 -5.75
N LYS A 86 4.80 5.86 -4.56
CA LYS A 86 5.02 5.17 -3.28
C LYS A 86 4.08 3.99 -3.07
N ILE A 87 2.78 4.11 -3.41
CA ILE A 87 1.82 2.98 -3.35
C ILE A 87 2.35 1.79 -4.15
N ILE A 88 2.79 2.02 -5.40
CA ILE A 88 3.28 0.96 -6.29
C ILE A 88 4.53 0.31 -5.69
N LYS A 89 5.47 1.13 -5.21
CA LYS A 89 6.73 0.66 -4.62
C LYS A 89 6.48 -0.19 -3.36
N LEU A 90 5.78 0.37 -2.37
CA LEU A 90 5.52 -0.29 -1.09
C LEU A 90 4.74 -1.60 -1.27
N ASN A 91 3.82 -1.66 -2.23
CA ASN A 91 3.11 -2.88 -2.55
C ASN A 91 4.03 -3.97 -3.11
N ASP A 92 4.93 -3.64 -4.02
CA ASP A 92 5.88 -4.62 -4.59
C ASP A 92 6.86 -5.12 -3.52
N GLU A 93 7.34 -4.23 -2.65
CA GLU A 93 8.20 -4.56 -1.51
C GLU A 93 7.50 -5.48 -0.52
N MET A 94 6.26 -5.18 -0.14
CA MET A 94 5.43 -6.04 0.71
C MET A 94 5.23 -7.43 0.09
N LEU A 95 4.86 -7.53 -1.19
CA LEU A 95 4.68 -8.83 -1.85
C LEU A 95 6.00 -9.61 -1.94
N THR A 96 7.12 -8.92 -2.11
CA THR A 96 8.46 -9.53 -2.08
C THR A 96 8.78 -10.09 -0.70
N GLU A 97 8.51 -9.33 0.36
CA GLU A 97 8.75 -9.76 1.73
C GLU A 97 7.86 -10.94 2.12
N MET A 98 6.56 -10.90 1.78
CA MET A 98 5.67 -12.05 1.97
C MET A 98 6.18 -13.29 1.23
N SER A 99 6.67 -13.11 0.00
CA SER A 99 7.26 -14.20 -0.79
C SER A 99 8.48 -14.81 -0.10
N ALA A 100 9.38 -13.98 0.44
CA ALA A 100 10.59 -14.43 1.12
C ALA A 100 10.27 -15.14 2.45
N TYR A 101 9.50 -14.48 3.31
CA TYR A 101 9.11 -14.99 4.63
C TYR A 101 8.41 -16.35 4.53
N TRP A 102 7.33 -16.45 3.74
CA TRP A 102 6.57 -17.69 3.65
C TRP A 102 7.27 -18.79 2.86
N SER A 103 8.27 -18.44 2.02
CA SER A 103 9.13 -19.47 1.42
C SER A 103 10.00 -20.15 2.47
N LYS A 104 10.54 -19.35 3.40
CA LYS A 104 11.35 -19.83 4.50
C LYS A 104 10.52 -20.65 5.48
N GLU A 105 9.40 -20.11 5.95
CA GLU A 105 8.55 -20.77 6.96
C GLU A 105 7.97 -22.11 6.47
N HIS A 106 7.60 -22.20 5.20
CA HIS A 106 7.02 -23.44 4.64
C HIS A 106 8.05 -24.36 3.98
N GLY A 107 9.33 -23.97 3.90
CA GLY A 107 10.37 -24.76 3.23
C GLY A 107 10.13 -24.97 1.72
N VAL A 108 9.28 -24.17 1.08
CA VAL A 108 8.92 -24.28 -0.34
C VAL A 108 8.92 -22.90 -0.98
N ARG A 109 9.55 -22.76 -2.14
CA ARG A 109 9.60 -21.49 -2.88
C ARG A 109 8.18 -20.99 -3.23
N ARG A 110 7.77 -19.89 -2.59
CA ARG A 110 6.60 -19.09 -2.95
C ARG A 110 7.04 -17.92 -3.82
N THR A 111 6.20 -17.54 -4.78
CA THR A 111 6.43 -16.39 -5.69
C THR A 111 5.48 -15.26 -5.35
N LYS A 112 5.77 -14.02 -5.80
CA LYS A 112 4.85 -12.89 -5.66
C LYS A 112 3.45 -13.17 -6.20
N SER A 113 3.34 -13.94 -7.28
CA SER A 113 2.05 -14.33 -7.87
C SER A 113 1.18 -15.16 -6.91
N TYR A 114 1.79 -15.95 -6.01
CA TYR A 114 1.06 -16.67 -4.97
C TYR A 114 0.34 -15.71 -4.01
N PHE A 115 0.90 -14.50 -3.82
CA PHE A 115 0.35 -13.45 -2.96
C PHE A 115 -0.46 -12.40 -3.74
N ALA A 116 -0.88 -12.69 -4.98
CA ALA A 116 -1.63 -11.73 -5.81
C ALA A 116 -2.89 -11.17 -5.11
N ASN A 117 -3.56 -11.97 -4.28
CA ASN A 117 -4.74 -11.55 -3.51
C ASN A 117 -4.43 -10.49 -2.43
N TYR A 118 -3.16 -10.32 -2.06
CA TYR A 118 -2.70 -9.26 -1.15
C TYR A 118 -2.27 -8.00 -1.89
N ASN A 119 -2.32 -7.98 -3.23
CA ASN A 119 -2.08 -6.76 -3.99
C ASN A 119 -3.11 -5.70 -3.59
N HIS A 120 -2.63 -4.58 -3.09
CA HIS A 120 -3.45 -3.48 -2.65
C HIS A 120 -3.44 -2.30 -3.61
N VAL A 121 -2.68 -2.35 -4.72
CA VAL A 121 -2.75 -1.36 -5.82
C VAL A 121 -4.07 -1.54 -6.57
N LYS A 122 -4.71 -0.43 -6.96
CA LYS A 122 -5.98 -0.41 -7.69
C LYS A 122 -5.86 0.32 -9.00
N ILE A 123 -6.74 0.01 -9.95
CA ILE A 123 -6.88 0.79 -11.20
C ILE A 123 -7.12 2.28 -10.93
N SER A 124 -7.79 2.62 -9.82
CA SER A 124 -8.00 4.02 -9.41
C SER A 124 -6.69 4.76 -9.11
N ASP A 125 -5.65 4.06 -8.63
CA ASP A 125 -4.33 4.66 -8.39
C ASP A 125 -3.69 5.02 -9.73
N GLY A 126 -3.75 4.11 -10.71
CA GLY A 126 -3.32 4.38 -12.09
C GLY A 126 -4.06 5.55 -12.72
N LYS A 127 -5.38 5.64 -12.56
CA LYS A 127 -6.18 6.77 -13.07
C LYS A 127 -5.80 8.10 -12.40
N ALA A 128 -5.59 8.10 -11.08
CA ALA A 128 -5.17 9.29 -10.34
C ALA A 128 -3.76 9.76 -10.79
N LEU A 129 -2.82 8.81 -10.93
CA LEU A 129 -1.49 9.08 -11.45
C LEU A 129 -1.54 9.64 -12.88
N LEU A 130 -2.33 9.05 -13.77
CA LEU A 130 -2.46 9.51 -15.15
C LEU A 130 -3.00 10.94 -15.21
N LYS A 131 -4.05 11.25 -14.42
CA LYS A 131 -4.63 12.59 -14.35
C LYS A 131 -3.60 13.62 -13.88
N ALA A 132 -2.90 13.33 -12.78
CA ALA A 132 -1.90 14.24 -12.23
C ALA A 132 -0.69 14.41 -13.17
N ALA A 133 -0.18 13.30 -13.72
CA ALA A 133 0.97 13.31 -14.61
C ALA A 133 0.72 14.06 -15.93
N ASN A 134 -0.49 13.93 -16.50
CA ASN A 134 -0.88 14.71 -17.68
C ASN A 134 -0.93 16.21 -17.40
N ALA A 135 -1.43 16.61 -16.23
CA ALA A 135 -1.55 18.01 -15.85
C ALA A 135 -0.18 18.72 -15.74
N VAL A 136 0.88 17.98 -15.39
CA VAL A 136 2.26 18.50 -15.28
C VAL A 136 3.19 18.02 -16.40
N GLN A 137 2.65 17.31 -17.39
CA GLN A 137 3.39 16.73 -18.52
C GLN A 137 4.56 15.80 -18.11
N ASP A 138 4.44 15.08 -16.99
CA ASP A 138 5.44 14.11 -16.55
C ASP A 138 5.33 12.82 -17.39
N LYS A 139 6.12 12.76 -18.47
CA LYS A 139 6.17 11.62 -19.40
C LYS A 139 6.53 10.29 -18.73
N LYS A 140 7.31 10.31 -17.64
CA LYS A 140 7.69 9.08 -16.93
C LYS A 140 6.51 8.57 -16.13
N ALA A 141 5.85 9.44 -15.38
CA ALA A 141 4.67 9.10 -14.59
C ALA A 141 3.48 8.67 -15.48
N ILE A 142 3.29 9.30 -16.66
CA ILE A 142 2.29 8.89 -17.66
C ILE A 142 2.51 7.43 -18.07
N LYS A 143 3.73 7.06 -18.48
CA LYS A 143 4.05 5.68 -18.88
C LYS A 143 3.81 4.68 -17.75
N ILE A 144 4.14 5.03 -16.52
CA ILE A 144 3.87 4.19 -15.34
C ILE A 144 2.36 4.01 -15.16
N ALA A 145 1.58 5.07 -15.28
CA ALA A 145 0.13 5.03 -15.14
C ALA A 145 -0.54 4.16 -16.22
N GLU A 146 -0.15 4.33 -17.48
CA GLU A 146 -0.66 3.52 -18.61
C GLU A 146 -0.35 2.04 -18.42
N LYS A 147 0.90 1.72 -18.06
CA LYS A 147 1.30 0.35 -17.75
C LYS A 147 0.48 -0.23 -16.59
N LEU A 148 0.26 0.55 -15.53
CA LEU A 148 -0.54 0.10 -14.39
C LEU A 148 -2.01 -0.11 -14.76
N ILE A 149 -2.62 0.79 -15.54
CA ILE A 149 -4.02 0.65 -15.96
C ILE A 149 -4.18 -0.60 -16.85
N SER A 150 -3.27 -0.80 -17.81
CA SER A 150 -3.33 -1.94 -18.73
C SER A 150 -3.17 -3.30 -18.04
N SER A 151 -2.52 -3.38 -16.87
CA SER A 151 -2.44 -4.62 -16.10
C SER A 151 -3.76 -5.04 -15.45
N PHE A 152 -4.78 -4.16 -15.41
CA PHE A 152 -6.13 -4.48 -14.90
C PHE A 152 -7.15 -4.72 -16.01
N THR A 153 -6.82 -4.45 -17.27
CA THR A 153 -7.73 -4.61 -18.42
C THR A 153 -7.41 -5.82 -19.28
N ARG A 154 -6.31 -6.52 -18.99
CA ARG A 154 -5.96 -7.79 -19.61
C ARG A 154 -6.59 -8.90 -18.79
N ASP A 155 -7.90 -9.08 -18.96
CA ASP A 155 -8.63 -10.31 -18.67
C ASP A 155 -9.19 -10.86 -19.99
#